data_AF-S3JWB0-F1
#
_entry.id   AF-S3JWB0-F1
#
_cell.length_a   1.000
_cell.length_b   1.000
_cell.length_c   1.000
_cell.angle_alpha   90.00
_cell.angle_beta   90.00
_cell.angle_gamma   90.00
#
_symmetry.space_group_name_H-M   'P 1'
#
loop_
_entity.id
_entity.type
_entity.pdbx_description
1 polymer ?
#
loop_
_entity_poly.entity_id
_entity_poly.type
_entity_poly.pdbx_seq_one_letter_code
_entity_poly.pdbx_strand_id
1 'polypeptide(L)'
;MMTFPTLSTPTIQAINTVGRWLAENDFSSAPQSQEADLIILAGNAVMPTLDAACEFAANGEKTLLITGGIGHSTTYLYGAIAGHSRYNTIPTTGRSEAAIIRDIAHQFWKVPNEKIITEEKSTNCGENARFSFTTLAEHGLNPGRVLLVQDPTMQRRTVATFARVWQDEPQQPEWLSWPGVVPELIADERGDIFAGNLEGMWPPERYVSLVLGEIPRLRDDASGYGPQGRDFIVHVDIPAEVMAAWHALQQDMALSAYMRERGL
;
A
#
# COMPACT_ATOMS: atom_id res chain seq x y z
N MET A 1 -13.22 -5.97 26.12
CA MET A 1 -12.25 -5.70 25.03
C MET A 1 -11.19 -4.77 25.59
N MET A 2 -9.90 -5.12 25.50
CA MET A 2 -8.86 -4.12 25.78
C MET A 2 -8.91 -3.03 24.71
N THR A 3 -8.96 -1.79 25.17
CA THR A 3 -8.79 -0.59 24.34
C THR A 3 -7.34 -0.54 23.85
N PHE A 4 -7.13 -0.04 22.62
CA PHE A 4 -5.78 0.24 22.13
C PHE A 4 -5.06 1.16 23.13
N PRO A 5 -3.84 0.82 23.58
CA PRO A 5 -3.15 1.62 24.59
C PRO A 5 -2.81 3.00 24.02
N THR A 6 -2.89 4.02 24.86
CA THR A 6 -2.32 5.34 24.51
C THR A 6 -0.82 5.18 24.32
N LEU A 7 -0.33 5.57 23.14
CA LEU A 7 1.08 5.45 22.81
C LEU A 7 1.89 6.59 23.43
N SER A 8 3.10 6.28 23.87
CA SER A 8 4.03 7.31 24.35
C SER A 8 4.57 8.14 23.19
N THR A 9 5.00 9.39 23.43
CA THR A 9 5.62 10.21 22.38
C THR A 9 6.80 9.51 21.68
N PRO A 10 7.74 8.85 22.40
CA PRO A 10 8.79 8.05 21.74
C PRO A 10 8.24 6.92 20.87
N THR A 11 7.18 6.23 21.30
CA THR A 11 6.54 5.15 20.52
C THR A 11 5.94 5.69 19.24
N ILE A 12 5.21 6.81 19.31
CA ILE A 12 4.63 7.49 18.13
C ILE A 12 5.74 7.92 17.17
N GLN A 13 6.82 8.51 17.66
CA GLN A 13 7.96 8.90 16.84
C GLN A 13 8.60 7.71 16.12
N ALA A 14 8.77 6.58 16.83
CA ALA A 14 9.29 5.37 16.22
C ALA A 14 8.35 4.79 15.15
N ILE A 15 7.03 4.78 15.39
CA ILE A 15 6.03 4.38 14.37
C ILE A 15 6.12 5.29 13.14
N ASN A 16 6.19 6.61 13.34
CA ASN A 16 6.27 7.58 12.24
C ASN A 16 7.58 7.45 11.45
N THR A 17 8.70 7.12 12.10
CA THR A 17 9.98 6.83 11.42
C THR A 17 9.87 5.61 10.52
N VAL A 18 9.34 4.49 11.03
CA VAL A 18 9.19 3.27 10.23
C VAL A 18 8.12 3.46 9.13
N GLY A 19 6.97 4.03 9.48
CA GLY A 19 5.87 4.28 8.55
C GLY A 19 6.25 5.18 7.38
N ARG A 20 6.97 6.28 7.65
CA ARG A 20 7.49 7.16 6.60
C ARG A 20 8.46 6.43 5.66
N TRP A 21 9.31 5.56 6.22
CA TRP A 21 10.23 4.77 5.41
C TRP A 21 9.50 3.73 4.55
N LEU A 22 8.51 3.03 5.11
CA LEU A 22 7.69 2.04 4.38
C LEU A 22 6.89 2.67 3.24
N ALA A 23 6.40 3.90 3.44
CA ALA A 23 5.60 4.63 2.47
C ALA A 23 6.34 4.95 1.17
N GLU A 24 7.69 4.88 1.14
CA GLU A 24 8.54 5.07 -0.05
C GLU A 24 7.94 6.05 -1.05
N ASN A 25 7.95 7.35 -0.69
CA ASN A 25 7.34 8.38 -1.51
C ASN A 25 8.43 9.19 -2.21
N ASP A 26 8.50 9.07 -3.53
CA ASP A 26 9.51 9.76 -4.35
C ASP A 26 9.19 11.24 -4.56
N PHE A 27 7.98 11.67 -4.22
CA PHE A 27 7.45 12.99 -4.56
C PHE A 27 7.22 13.86 -3.32
N SER A 28 7.71 15.11 -3.37
CA SER A 28 7.46 16.12 -2.33
C SER A 28 6.06 16.75 -2.39
N SER A 29 5.36 16.56 -3.52
CA SER A 29 3.99 17.00 -3.77
C SER A 29 3.32 15.99 -4.71
N ALA A 30 2.02 16.14 -5.00
CA ALA A 30 1.36 15.25 -5.95
C ALA A 30 2.10 15.25 -7.32
N PRO A 31 2.34 14.07 -7.92
CA PRO A 31 3.07 13.96 -9.17
C PRO A 31 2.31 14.66 -10.30
N GLN A 32 3.06 15.19 -11.27
CA GLN A 32 2.48 15.79 -12.46
C GLN A 32 2.15 14.73 -13.51
N SER A 33 1.12 14.95 -14.32
CA SER A 33 0.66 13.93 -15.29
C SER A 33 1.76 13.40 -16.22
N GLN A 34 2.74 14.23 -16.60
CA GLN A 34 3.85 13.83 -17.47
C GLN A 34 4.92 12.97 -16.78
N GLU A 35 4.83 12.77 -15.46
CA GLU A 35 5.83 11.99 -14.71
C GLU A 35 5.67 10.49 -14.91
N ALA A 36 4.50 9.99 -15.29
CA ALA A 36 4.30 8.57 -15.54
C ALA A 36 3.51 8.32 -16.82
N ASP A 37 3.80 7.21 -17.49
CA ASP A 37 3.07 6.76 -18.67
C ASP A 37 1.80 5.99 -18.28
N LEU A 38 1.88 5.25 -17.17
CA LEU A 38 0.86 4.35 -16.67
C LEU A 38 0.91 4.29 -15.14
N ILE A 39 -0.25 4.02 -14.52
CA ILE A 39 -0.38 3.82 -13.09
C ILE A 39 -0.71 2.35 -12.84
N ILE A 40 -0.04 1.73 -11.87
CA ILE A 40 -0.46 0.45 -11.32
C ILE A 40 -0.91 0.68 -9.88
N LEU A 41 -2.21 0.47 -9.64
CA LEU A 41 -2.82 0.52 -8.33
C LEU A 41 -2.99 -0.91 -7.81
N ALA A 42 -2.22 -1.27 -6.79
CA ALA A 42 -2.35 -2.56 -6.15
C ALA A 42 -3.48 -2.53 -5.10
N GLY A 43 -4.26 -3.61 -5.04
CA GLY A 43 -5.44 -3.72 -4.19
C GLY A 43 -5.13 -3.49 -2.71
N ASN A 44 -5.88 -2.58 -2.10
CA ASN A 44 -5.80 -2.22 -0.68
C ASN A 44 -7.10 -1.57 -0.19
N ALA A 45 -7.14 -1.23 1.09
CA ALA A 45 -8.31 -0.69 1.79
C ALA A 45 -8.17 0.78 2.21
N VAL A 46 -7.17 1.50 1.71
CA VAL A 46 -6.82 2.86 2.14
C VAL A 46 -7.44 3.87 1.19
N MET A 47 -8.55 4.47 1.58
CA MET A 47 -9.32 5.33 0.66
C MET A 47 -8.51 6.51 0.10
N PRO A 48 -7.69 7.23 0.89
CA PRO A 48 -6.84 8.29 0.34
C PRO A 48 -5.84 7.81 -0.73
N THR A 49 -5.35 6.58 -0.62
CA THR A 49 -4.47 5.97 -1.63
C THR A 49 -5.23 5.65 -2.91
N LEU A 50 -6.44 5.07 -2.79
CA LEU A 50 -7.30 4.80 -3.96
C LEU A 50 -7.68 6.11 -4.67
N ASP A 51 -8.05 7.12 -3.88
CA ASP A 51 -8.41 8.45 -4.35
C ASP A 51 -7.26 9.13 -5.11
N ALA A 52 -6.06 9.11 -4.55
CA ALA A 52 -4.87 9.67 -5.18
C ALA A 52 -4.59 9.04 -6.57
N ALA A 53 -4.65 7.71 -6.67
CA ALA A 53 -4.46 7.02 -7.94
C ALA A 53 -5.57 7.34 -8.97
N CYS A 54 -6.83 7.33 -8.53
CA CYS A 54 -7.97 7.59 -9.40
C CYS A 54 -8.00 9.05 -9.87
N GLU A 55 -7.69 10.00 -9.00
CA GLU A 55 -7.57 11.42 -9.33
C GLU A 55 -6.46 11.66 -10.35
N PHE A 56 -5.28 11.09 -10.12
CA PHE A 56 -4.15 11.22 -11.03
C PHE A 56 -4.48 10.61 -12.41
N ALA A 57 -5.14 9.45 -12.44
CA ALA A 57 -5.60 8.83 -13.69
C ALA A 57 -6.61 9.72 -14.44
N ALA A 58 -7.60 10.28 -13.73
CA ALA A 58 -8.64 11.11 -14.31
C ALA A 58 -8.07 12.42 -14.88
N ASN A 59 -7.28 13.14 -14.08
CA ASN A 59 -6.73 14.44 -14.46
C ASN A 59 -5.68 14.33 -15.57
N GLY A 60 -4.91 13.24 -15.61
CA GLY A 60 -3.87 13.02 -16.60
C GLY A 60 -4.30 12.20 -17.82
N GLU A 61 -5.56 11.75 -17.88
CA GLU A 61 -6.08 10.80 -18.87
C GLU A 61 -5.19 9.54 -19.05
N LYS A 62 -4.60 9.09 -17.93
CA LYS A 62 -3.63 7.98 -17.90
C LYS A 62 -4.32 6.64 -17.83
N THR A 63 -3.67 5.63 -18.39
CA THR A 63 -4.09 4.24 -18.19
C THR A 63 -3.86 3.88 -16.73
N LEU A 64 -4.91 3.38 -16.09
CA LEU A 64 -4.92 2.88 -14.72
C LEU A 64 -5.08 1.35 -14.77
N LEU A 65 -3.98 0.64 -14.50
CA LEU A 65 -4.04 -0.80 -14.23
C LEU A 65 -4.32 -1.01 -12.74
N ILE A 66 -5.40 -1.72 -12.43
CA ILE A 66 -5.76 -2.09 -11.07
C ILE A 66 -5.51 -3.58 -10.90
N THR A 67 -4.64 -3.97 -9.96
CA THR A 67 -4.27 -5.37 -9.71
C THR A 67 -4.67 -5.80 -8.31
N GLY A 68 -5.51 -6.83 -8.21
CA GLY A 68 -5.96 -7.38 -6.94
C GLY A 68 -7.16 -8.29 -7.11
N GLY A 69 -7.01 -9.58 -6.81
CA GLY A 69 -8.08 -10.55 -6.72
C GLY A 69 -8.70 -10.62 -5.34
N ILE A 70 -8.67 -11.80 -4.73
CA ILE A 70 -9.16 -12.05 -3.37
C ILE A 70 -7.98 -12.52 -2.52
N GLY A 71 -7.64 -11.75 -1.48
CA GLY A 71 -6.51 -11.99 -0.60
C GLY A 71 -6.73 -11.45 0.81
N HIS A 72 -5.63 -11.25 1.54
CA HIS A 72 -5.65 -10.88 2.96
C HIS A 72 -6.26 -9.48 3.23
N SER A 73 -6.24 -8.58 2.24
CA SER A 73 -6.73 -7.21 2.38
C SER A 73 -8.21 -7.08 1.99
N THR A 74 -8.80 -8.09 1.35
CA THR A 74 -10.10 -7.96 0.69
C THR A 74 -11.22 -7.65 1.66
N THR A 75 -11.27 -8.33 2.81
CA THR A 75 -12.30 -8.06 3.83
C THR A 75 -12.14 -6.69 4.49
N TYR A 76 -10.92 -6.17 4.58
CA TYR A 76 -10.67 -4.80 5.03
C TYR A 76 -11.19 -3.78 4.01
N LEU A 77 -10.97 -4.02 2.71
CA LEU A 77 -11.55 -3.18 1.66
C LEU A 77 -13.09 -3.19 1.72
N TYR A 78 -13.70 -4.37 1.92
CA TYR A 78 -15.15 -4.46 2.07
C TYR A 78 -15.68 -3.60 3.22
N GLY A 79 -15.04 -3.70 4.39
CA GLY A 79 -15.40 -2.91 5.57
C GLY A 79 -15.20 -1.41 5.36
N ALA A 80 -14.07 -1.04 4.76
CA ALA A 80 -13.74 0.36 4.47
C ALA A 80 -14.76 0.98 3.50
N ILE A 81 -15.14 0.27 2.43
CA ILE A 81 -16.16 0.73 1.48
C ILE A 81 -17.54 0.86 2.15
N ALA A 82 -17.95 -0.15 2.91
CA ALA A 82 -19.25 -0.13 3.59
C ALA A 82 -19.37 1.04 4.58
N GLY A 83 -18.27 1.41 5.25
CA GLY A 83 -18.22 2.54 6.18
C GLY A 83 -18.00 3.91 5.52
N HIS A 84 -17.63 3.96 4.24
CA HIS A 84 -17.24 5.20 3.58
C HIS A 84 -18.43 6.07 3.19
N SER A 85 -18.39 7.36 3.51
CA SER A 85 -19.46 8.33 3.23
C SER A 85 -19.83 8.41 1.74
N ARG A 86 -18.84 8.29 0.85
CA ARG A 86 -18.99 8.40 -0.61
C ARG A 86 -19.18 7.05 -1.32
N TYR A 87 -18.54 5.99 -0.83
CA TYR A 87 -18.40 4.72 -1.58
C TYR A 87 -19.30 3.58 -1.08
N ASN A 88 -20.04 3.78 0.01
CA ASN A 88 -20.94 2.78 0.61
C ASN A 88 -22.02 2.20 -0.33
N THR A 89 -22.20 2.77 -1.52
CA THR A 89 -23.13 2.28 -2.55
C THR A 89 -22.51 1.20 -3.45
N ILE A 90 -21.19 1.03 -3.44
CA ILE A 90 -20.50 0.03 -4.26
C ILE A 90 -20.71 -1.38 -3.67
N PRO A 91 -21.21 -2.35 -4.45
CA PRO A 91 -21.31 -3.74 -3.99
C PRO A 91 -19.91 -4.34 -3.75
N THR A 92 -19.72 -5.03 -2.62
CA THR A 92 -18.41 -5.57 -2.21
C THR A 92 -18.36 -7.10 -2.16
N THR A 93 -19.27 -7.74 -1.43
CA THR A 93 -19.16 -9.16 -1.04
C THR A 93 -19.01 -10.08 -2.26
N GLY A 94 -17.95 -10.90 -2.25
CA GLY A 94 -17.67 -11.90 -3.28
C GLY A 94 -16.95 -11.36 -4.52
N ARG A 95 -16.61 -10.07 -4.54
CA ARG A 95 -15.90 -9.43 -5.66
C ARG A 95 -14.41 -9.30 -5.36
N SER A 96 -13.60 -9.29 -6.42
CA SER A 96 -12.18 -8.96 -6.36
C SER A 96 -11.97 -7.51 -5.92
N GLU A 97 -10.78 -7.25 -5.36
CA GLU A 97 -10.35 -5.89 -5.01
C GLU A 97 -10.34 -4.99 -6.25
N ALA A 98 -9.81 -5.46 -7.38
CA ALA A 98 -9.72 -4.69 -8.61
C ALA A 98 -11.10 -4.35 -9.20
N ALA A 99 -12.09 -5.25 -9.12
CA ALA A 99 -13.45 -4.94 -9.58
C ALA A 99 -14.13 -3.84 -8.75
N ILE A 100 -13.94 -3.85 -7.43
CA ILE A 100 -14.48 -2.83 -6.52
C ILE A 100 -13.80 -1.49 -6.79
N ILE A 101 -12.47 -1.48 -6.89
CA ILE A 101 -11.70 -0.25 -7.11
C ILE A 101 -11.98 0.33 -8.51
N ARG A 102 -12.22 -0.51 -9.52
CA ARG A 102 -12.68 -0.06 -10.85
C ARG A 102 -13.98 0.73 -10.76
N ASP A 103 -14.94 0.30 -9.94
CA ASP A 103 -16.18 1.06 -9.73
C ASP A 103 -15.92 2.41 -9.07
N ILE A 104 -14.98 2.49 -8.13
CA ILE A 104 -14.54 3.78 -7.53
C ILE A 104 -13.98 4.69 -8.62
N ALA A 105 -13.01 4.20 -9.40
CA ALA A 105 -12.33 4.95 -10.45
C ALA A 105 -13.32 5.48 -11.49
N HIS A 106 -14.22 4.63 -11.98
CA HIS A 106 -15.16 5.00 -13.02
C HIS A 106 -16.33 5.85 -12.51
N GLN A 107 -17.02 5.38 -11.46
CA GLN A 107 -18.29 5.98 -11.04
C GLN A 107 -18.07 7.30 -10.28
N PHE A 108 -16.99 7.41 -9.51
CA PHE A 108 -16.76 8.56 -8.62
C PHE A 108 -15.69 9.50 -9.14
N TRP A 109 -14.61 8.98 -9.72
CA TRP A 109 -13.50 9.77 -10.26
C TRP A 109 -13.58 10.02 -11.76
N LYS A 110 -14.56 9.42 -12.45
CA LYS A 110 -14.82 9.63 -13.88
C LYS A 110 -13.66 9.24 -14.80
N VAL A 111 -12.83 8.30 -14.36
CA VAL A 111 -11.83 7.68 -15.25
C VAL A 111 -12.58 6.96 -16.39
N PRO A 112 -12.25 7.22 -17.67
CA PRO A 112 -12.89 6.55 -18.80
C PRO A 112 -12.69 5.03 -18.75
N ASN A 113 -13.71 4.24 -19.12
CA ASN A 113 -13.63 2.78 -19.02
C ASN A 113 -12.49 2.20 -19.87
N GLU A 114 -12.25 2.79 -21.04
CA GLU A 114 -11.17 2.42 -21.95
C GLU A 114 -9.76 2.69 -21.40
N LYS A 115 -9.67 3.46 -20.30
CA LYS A 115 -8.41 3.74 -19.59
C LYS A 115 -8.23 2.89 -18.35
N ILE A 116 -9.22 2.08 -17.95
CA ILE A 116 -9.13 1.22 -16.77
C ILE A 116 -8.90 -0.22 -17.22
N ILE A 117 -7.80 -0.81 -16.78
CA ILE A 117 -7.48 -2.23 -16.97
C ILE A 117 -7.54 -2.90 -15.60
N THR A 118 -8.12 -4.08 -15.51
CA THR A 118 -8.24 -4.83 -14.26
C THR A 118 -7.59 -6.20 -14.35
N GLU A 119 -6.79 -6.52 -13.34
CA GLU A 119 -6.26 -7.84 -13.05
C GLU A 119 -6.90 -8.32 -11.73
N GLU A 120 -7.76 -9.35 -11.81
CA GLU A 120 -8.67 -9.75 -10.71
C GLU A 120 -8.36 -11.13 -10.09
N LYS A 121 -7.22 -11.74 -10.41
CA LYS A 121 -6.87 -13.13 -10.04
C LYS A 121 -5.82 -13.21 -8.93
N SER A 122 -5.01 -12.18 -8.74
CA SER A 122 -3.94 -12.16 -7.75
C SER A 122 -4.45 -12.31 -6.31
N THR A 123 -3.71 -13.06 -5.50
CA THR A 123 -4.05 -13.33 -4.09
C THR A 123 -3.06 -12.73 -3.09
N ASN A 124 -1.94 -12.21 -3.60
CA ASN A 124 -0.84 -11.66 -2.81
C ASN A 124 0.02 -10.69 -3.64
N CYS A 125 0.91 -9.95 -2.97
CA CYS A 125 1.75 -8.92 -3.59
C CYS A 125 2.66 -9.45 -4.72
N GLY A 126 3.21 -10.67 -4.61
CA GLY A 126 3.99 -11.29 -5.68
C GLY A 126 3.17 -11.58 -6.93
N GLU A 127 1.93 -12.06 -6.74
CA GLU A 127 0.99 -12.25 -7.84
C GLU A 127 0.51 -10.94 -8.44
N ASN A 128 0.31 -9.89 -7.64
CA ASN A 128 -0.04 -8.57 -8.17
C ASN A 128 1.01 -8.12 -9.20
N ALA A 129 2.30 -8.23 -8.86
CA ALA A 129 3.39 -7.86 -9.76
C ALA A 129 3.44 -8.76 -11.01
N ARG A 130 3.44 -10.08 -10.81
CA ARG A 130 3.53 -11.05 -11.92
C ARG A 130 2.33 -11.01 -12.87
N PHE A 131 1.12 -10.84 -12.35
CA PHE A 131 -0.07 -10.76 -13.20
C PHE A 131 -0.21 -9.39 -13.84
N SER A 132 0.27 -8.31 -13.22
CA SER A 132 0.40 -7.01 -13.88
C SER A 132 1.35 -7.09 -15.08
N PHE A 133 2.48 -7.80 -14.95
CA PHE A 133 3.40 -8.06 -16.08
C PHE A 133 2.66 -8.70 -17.26
N THR A 134 1.98 -9.82 -17.01
CA THR A 134 1.21 -10.53 -18.03
C THR A 134 0.11 -9.66 -18.62
N THR A 135 -0.62 -8.91 -17.79
CA THR A 135 -1.73 -8.05 -18.22
C THR A 135 -1.23 -6.93 -19.14
N LEU A 136 -0.10 -6.28 -18.83
CA LEU A 136 0.48 -5.25 -19.69
C LEU A 136 0.89 -5.82 -21.05
N ALA A 137 1.53 -7.00 -21.07
CA ALA A 137 1.91 -7.67 -22.30
C ALA A 137 0.70 -8.06 -23.18
N GLU A 138 -0.39 -8.57 -22.57
CA GLU A 138 -1.63 -8.91 -23.27
C GLU A 138 -2.31 -7.69 -23.92
N HIS A 139 -2.12 -6.50 -23.35
CA HIS A 139 -2.63 -5.23 -23.90
C HIS A 139 -1.63 -4.54 -24.84
N GLY A 140 -0.45 -5.14 -25.09
CA GLY A 140 0.61 -4.55 -25.92
C GLY A 140 1.20 -3.27 -25.32
N LEU A 141 1.15 -3.11 -24.00
CA LEU A 141 1.67 -1.94 -23.29
C LEU A 141 3.10 -2.19 -22.80
N ASN A 142 4.00 -1.28 -23.14
CA ASN A 142 5.40 -1.27 -22.67
C ASN A 142 5.77 0.14 -22.16
N PRO A 143 5.25 0.55 -20.99
CA PRO A 143 5.49 1.89 -20.45
C PRO A 143 6.96 2.08 -20.08
N GLY A 144 7.50 3.28 -20.29
CA GLY A 144 8.86 3.63 -19.87
C GLY A 144 8.93 4.05 -18.41
N ARG A 145 7.86 4.66 -17.88
CA ARG A 145 7.74 5.12 -16.49
C ARG A 145 6.41 4.67 -15.90
N VAL A 146 6.46 3.94 -14.79
CA VAL A 146 5.27 3.37 -14.14
C VAL A 146 5.15 3.90 -12.72
N LEU A 147 4.01 4.52 -12.42
CA LEU A 147 3.66 4.97 -11.07
C LEU A 147 3.01 3.83 -10.30
N LEU A 148 3.70 3.30 -9.29
CA LEU A 148 3.18 2.30 -8.37
C LEU A 148 2.46 2.99 -7.21
N VAL A 149 1.21 2.62 -7.01
CA VAL A 149 0.38 3.10 -5.90
C VAL A 149 -0.14 1.91 -5.09
N GLN A 150 0.11 1.95 -3.79
CA GLN A 150 -0.28 0.91 -2.84
C GLN A 150 -0.50 1.51 -1.45
N ASP A 151 -1.15 0.74 -0.57
CA ASP A 151 -1.15 0.93 0.88
C ASP A 151 0.24 1.39 1.36
N PRO A 152 0.36 2.56 2.02
CA PRO A 152 1.65 3.12 2.44
C PRO A 152 2.50 2.17 3.29
N THR A 153 1.89 1.25 4.05
CA THR A 153 2.66 0.29 4.85
C THR A 153 3.35 -0.76 3.97
N MET A 154 2.78 -1.08 2.81
CA MET A 154 3.26 -2.11 1.89
C MET A 154 3.91 -1.55 0.63
N GLN A 155 3.97 -0.22 0.48
CA GLN A 155 4.47 0.46 -0.73
C GLN A 155 5.90 0.01 -1.07
N ARG A 156 6.85 0.14 -0.13
CA ARG A 156 8.24 -0.27 -0.32
C ARG A 156 8.40 -1.74 -0.75
N ARG A 157 7.69 -2.65 -0.07
CA ARG A 157 7.72 -4.07 -0.46
C ARG A 157 7.14 -4.28 -1.85
N THR A 158 6.12 -3.52 -2.23
CA THR A 158 5.52 -3.60 -3.56
C THR A 158 6.50 -3.15 -4.63
N VAL A 159 7.16 -1.99 -4.47
CA VAL A 159 8.21 -1.52 -5.39
C VAL A 159 9.30 -2.57 -5.55
N ALA A 160 9.82 -3.11 -4.43
CA ALA A 160 10.85 -4.14 -4.45
C ALA A 160 10.40 -5.46 -5.10
N THR A 161 9.10 -5.78 -5.04
CA THR A 161 8.50 -6.96 -5.69
C THR A 161 8.40 -6.75 -7.20
N PHE A 162 7.93 -5.58 -7.65
CA PHE A 162 7.85 -5.25 -9.08
C PHE A 162 9.24 -5.23 -9.72
N ALA A 163 10.22 -4.62 -9.06
CA ALA A 163 11.61 -4.66 -9.49
C ALA A 163 12.15 -6.10 -9.62
N ARG A 164 11.82 -6.98 -8.66
CA ARG A 164 12.25 -8.40 -8.71
C ARG A 164 11.63 -9.14 -9.89
N VAL A 165 10.34 -8.92 -10.16
CA VAL A 165 9.64 -9.59 -11.28
C VAL A 165 10.21 -9.16 -12.64
N TRP A 166 10.59 -7.89 -12.79
CA TRP A 166 11.12 -7.35 -14.05
C TRP A 166 12.64 -7.46 -14.22
N GLN A 167 13.38 -7.95 -13.22
CA GLN A 167 14.84 -7.84 -13.19
C GLN A 167 15.58 -8.46 -14.40
N ASP A 168 14.98 -9.48 -15.02
CA ASP A 168 15.58 -10.22 -16.14
C ASP A 168 15.03 -9.75 -17.49
N GLU A 169 14.12 -8.77 -17.49
CA GLU A 169 13.52 -8.23 -18.70
C GLU A 169 14.51 -7.29 -19.41
N PRO A 170 14.64 -7.37 -20.75
CA PRO A 170 15.54 -6.51 -21.53
C PRO A 170 15.26 -5.02 -21.40
N GLN A 171 13.99 -4.67 -21.13
CA GLN A 171 13.55 -3.31 -20.90
C GLN A 171 12.74 -3.28 -19.60
N GLN A 172 13.25 -2.53 -18.62
CA GLN A 172 12.58 -2.32 -17.35
C GLN A 172 12.03 -0.89 -17.34
N PRO A 173 10.79 -0.68 -16.88
CA PRO A 173 10.30 0.67 -16.65
C PRO A 173 11.06 1.30 -15.48
N GLU A 174 11.13 2.63 -15.48
CA GLU A 174 11.40 3.38 -14.26
C GLU A 174 10.21 3.21 -13.31
N TRP A 175 10.44 2.57 -12.16
CA TRP A 175 9.45 2.45 -11.10
C TRP A 175 9.44 3.73 -10.27
N LEU A 176 8.31 4.43 -10.29
CA LEU A 176 8.04 5.60 -9.47
C LEU A 176 7.09 5.21 -8.36
N SER A 177 7.35 5.65 -7.14
CA SER A 177 6.57 5.26 -5.96
C SER A 177 5.81 6.44 -5.37
N TRP A 178 4.49 6.31 -5.30
CA TRP A 178 3.61 7.32 -4.72
C TRP A 178 2.38 6.68 -4.05
N PRO A 179 2.36 6.52 -2.72
CA PRO A 179 1.23 5.90 -2.03
C PRO A 179 0.01 6.84 -1.87
N GLY A 180 0.09 8.08 -2.36
CA GLY A 180 -0.93 9.12 -2.21
C GLY A 180 -0.97 9.80 -0.85
N VAL A 181 -0.63 9.07 0.23
CA VAL A 181 -0.56 9.59 1.61
C VAL A 181 0.65 9.03 2.32
N VAL A 182 1.30 9.86 3.15
CA VAL A 182 2.32 9.42 4.11
C VAL A 182 1.70 9.49 5.50
N PRO A 183 1.39 8.35 6.14
CA PRO A 183 0.69 8.35 7.42
C PRO A 183 1.55 8.94 8.54
N GLU A 184 0.95 9.80 9.36
CA GLU A 184 1.56 10.35 10.57
C GLU A 184 0.60 10.20 11.74
N LEU A 185 1.01 9.48 12.78
CA LEU A 185 0.28 9.42 14.03
C LEU A 185 0.64 10.62 14.91
N ILE A 186 -0.37 11.19 15.55
CA ILE A 186 -0.25 12.25 16.55
C ILE A 186 -1.02 11.86 17.81
N ALA A 187 -0.54 12.32 18.96
CA ALA A 187 -1.26 12.16 20.22
C ALA A 187 -2.42 13.17 20.27
N ASP A 188 -3.64 12.69 20.55
CA ASP A 188 -4.82 13.51 20.87
C ASP A 188 -5.30 13.24 22.31
N GLU A 189 -6.04 14.18 22.90
CA GLU A 189 -6.63 14.09 24.24
C GLU A 189 -7.57 12.88 24.39
N ARG A 190 -8.05 12.33 23.27
CA ARG A 190 -8.98 11.18 23.21
C ARG A 190 -8.33 9.87 22.72
N GLY A 191 -7.04 9.88 22.37
CA GLY A 191 -6.31 8.72 21.84
C GLY A 191 -5.36 9.08 20.69
N ASP A 192 -4.77 8.07 20.05
CA ASP A 192 -3.88 8.29 18.90
C ASP A 192 -4.69 8.42 17.60
N ILE A 193 -4.44 9.47 16.83
CA ILE A 193 -5.13 9.75 15.56
C ILE A 193 -4.15 9.97 14.42
N PHE A 194 -4.61 9.82 13.18
CA PHE A 194 -3.85 10.26 12.02
C PHE A 194 -3.94 11.78 11.84
N ALA A 195 -2.79 12.41 11.61
CA ALA A 195 -2.74 13.81 11.20
C ALA A 195 -3.57 14.01 9.92
N GLY A 196 -4.27 15.15 9.83
CA GLY A 196 -5.10 15.50 8.66
C GLY A 196 -6.52 14.93 8.67
N ASN A 197 -6.89 14.07 9.63
CA ASN A 197 -8.24 13.51 9.79
C ASN A 197 -8.84 12.96 8.47
N LEU A 198 -8.05 12.18 7.75
CA LEU A 198 -8.45 11.59 6.47
C LEU A 198 -9.41 10.41 6.71
N GLU A 199 -10.58 10.46 6.07
CA GLU A 199 -11.54 9.36 6.10
C GLU A 199 -10.95 8.12 5.39
N GLY A 200 -11.29 6.92 5.89
CA GLY A 200 -10.87 5.66 5.24
C GLY A 200 -9.41 5.28 5.45
N MET A 201 -8.73 5.91 6.42
CA MET A 201 -7.49 5.39 7.01
C MET A 201 -7.79 4.16 7.89
N TRP A 202 -6.77 3.36 8.19
CA TRP A 202 -6.93 2.21 9.10
C TRP A 202 -7.32 2.66 10.52
N PRO A 203 -7.92 1.77 11.32
CA PRO A 203 -7.81 1.88 12.77
C PRO A 203 -6.32 1.93 13.19
N PRO A 204 -5.92 2.76 14.18
CA PRO A 204 -4.52 2.88 14.61
C PRO A 204 -3.86 1.54 14.94
N GLU A 205 -4.58 0.63 15.59
CA GLU A 205 -4.07 -0.71 15.93
C GLU A 205 -3.70 -1.54 14.70
N ARG A 206 -4.46 -1.41 13.61
CA ARG A 206 -4.21 -2.13 12.36
C ARG A 206 -3.00 -1.56 11.65
N TYR A 207 -2.88 -0.24 11.60
CA TYR A 207 -1.70 0.42 11.03
C TYR A 207 -0.43 0.02 11.76
N VAL A 208 -0.43 0.03 13.10
CA VAL A 208 0.76 -0.36 13.87
C VAL A 208 1.13 -1.84 13.66
N SER A 209 0.15 -2.75 13.61
CA SER A 209 0.39 -4.17 13.26
C SER A 209 1.02 -4.31 11.87
N LEU A 210 0.53 -3.57 10.87
CA LEU A 210 1.11 -3.59 9.52
C LEU A 210 2.55 -3.07 9.51
N VAL A 211 2.81 -1.92 10.14
CA VAL A 211 4.17 -1.34 10.26
C VAL A 211 5.15 -2.32 10.90
N LEU A 212 4.74 -2.98 11.97
CA LEU A 212 5.59 -3.97 12.67
C LEU A 212 5.85 -5.22 11.82
N GLY A 213 4.85 -5.66 11.04
CA GLY A 213 4.92 -6.87 10.24
C GLY A 213 5.72 -6.75 8.94
N GLU A 214 5.96 -5.54 8.44
CA GLU A 214 6.65 -5.33 7.17
C GLU A 214 8.17 -5.38 7.28
N ILE A 215 8.76 -4.90 8.39
CA ILE A 215 10.22 -4.91 8.57
C ILE A 215 10.82 -6.32 8.49
N PRO A 216 10.29 -7.36 9.16
CA PRO A 216 10.79 -8.73 9.00
C PRO A 216 10.73 -9.25 7.55
N ARG A 217 9.74 -8.81 6.77
CA ARG A 217 9.61 -9.21 5.36
C ARG A 217 10.66 -8.53 4.49
N LEU A 218 10.96 -7.25 4.76
CA LEU A 218 11.90 -6.45 3.98
C LEU A 218 13.37 -6.75 4.27
N ARG A 219 13.69 -7.40 5.39
CA ARG A 219 15.06 -7.82 5.70
C ARG A 219 15.57 -8.81 4.65
N ASP A 220 16.83 -8.68 4.29
CA ASP A 220 17.51 -9.65 3.42
C ASP A 220 18.36 -10.62 4.24
N ASP A 221 17.65 -11.53 4.92
CA ASP A 221 18.23 -12.64 5.67
C ASP A 221 17.40 -13.91 5.45
N ALA A 222 17.80 -15.03 6.08
CA ALA A 222 17.17 -16.33 5.91
C ALA A 222 15.65 -16.37 6.22
N SER A 223 15.11 -15.39 6.94
CA SER A 223 13.69 -15.29 7.29
C SER A 223 12.90 -14.27 6.46
N GLY A 224 13.59 -13.37 5.78
CA GLY A 224 13.01 -12.28 5.01
C GLY A 224 12.71 -12.63 3.57
N TYR A 225 12.21 -11.65 2.81
CA TYR A 225 11.73 -11.87 1.43
C TYR A 225 12.80 -11.57 0.38
N GLY A 226 13.95 -11.03 0.77
CA GLY A 226 15.08 -10.76 -0.13
C GLY A 226 15.79 -12.03 -0.63
N PRO A 227 16.81 -11.88 -1.49
CA PRO A 227 17.54 -12.98 -2.11
C PRO A 227 18.20 -13.97 -1.13
N GLN A 228 18.55 -13.54 0.09
CA GLN A 228 19.12 -14.42 1.12
C GLN A 228 18.06 -15.21 1.90
N GLY A 229 16.78 -14.96 1.64
CA GLY A 229 15.65 -15.63 2.28
C GLY A 229 14.74 -16.28 1.25
N ARG A 230 13.55 -15.71 1.07
CA ARG A 230 12.51 -16.27 0.19
C ARG A 230 12.63 -15.85 -1.28
N ASP A 231 13.50 -14.89 -1.59
CA ASP A 231 13.80 -14.44 -2.95
C ASP A 231 12.60 -13.91 -3.75
N PHE A 232 11.66 -13.26 -3.04
CA PHE A 232 10.44 -12.67 -3.59
C PHE A 232 10.58 -11.20 -3.95
N ILE A 233 11.54 -10.50 -3.35
CA ILE A 233 11.84 -9.09 -3.59
C ILE A 233 13.33 -8.92 -3.87
N VAL A 234 13.71 -7.80 -4.49
CA VAL A 234 15.12 -7.41 -4.56
C VAL A 234 15.68 -7.14 -3.16
N HIS A 235 17.00 -7.09 -3.03
CA HIS A 235 17.64 -6.65 -1.80
C HIS A 235 17.14 -5.25 -1.38
N VAL A 236 16.91 -5.06 -0.08
CA VAL A 236 16.50 -3.78 0.49
C VAL A 236 17.44 -3.42 1.64
N ASP A 237 18.13 -2.29 1.49
CA ASP A 237 18.90 -1.69 2.57
C ASP A 237 17.96 -1.00 3.57
N ILE A 238 17.93 -1.49 4.81
CA ILE A 238 17.14 -0.89 5.89
C ILE A 238 18.03 0.06 6.70
N PRO A 239 17.73 1.38 6.75
CA PRO A 239 18.54 2.34 7.49
C PRO A 239 18.62 2.02 8.99
N ALA A 240 19.74 2.38 9.61
CA ALA A 240 20.00 2.07 11.03
C ALA A 240 18.96 2.72 11.95
N GLU A 241 18.50 3.93 11.63
CA GLU A 241 17.46 4.64 12.35
C GLU A 241 16.09 3.96 12.27
N VAL A 242 15.77 3.34 11.12
CA VAL A 242 14.53 2.57 10.92
C VAL A 242 14.59 1.28 11.73
N MET A 243 15.72 0.58 11.70
CA MET A 243 15.94 -0.61 12.53
C MET A 243 15.89 -0.27 14.03
N ALA A 244 16.51 0.83 14.46
CA ALA A 244 16.47 1.29 15.84
C ALA A 244 15.03 1.62 16.29
N ALA A 245 14.27 2.33 15.45
CA ALA A 245 12.87 2.61 15.71
C ALA A 245 12.05 1.32 15.81
N TRP A 246 12.19 0.39 14.87
CA TRP A 246 11.48 -0.89 14.91
C TRP A 246 11.83 -1.73 16.16
N HIS A 247 13.09 -1.78 16.57
CA HIS A 247 13.49 -2.44 17.82
C HIS A 247 12.87 -1.77 19.06
N ALA A 248 12.80 -0.43 19.09
CA ALA A 248 12.15 0.29 20.18
C ALA A 248 10.65 -0.08 20.29
N LEU A 249 9.96 -0.25 19.16
CA LEU A 249 8.56 -0.69 19.14
C LEU A 249 8.38 -2.12 19.66
N GLN A 250 9.30 -3.03 19.33
CA GLN A 250 9.28 -4.42 19.85
C GLN A 250 9.55 -4.50 21.36
N GLN A 251 10.19 -3.48 21.93
CA GLN A 251 10.50 -3.40 23.37
C GLN A 251 9.43 -2.66 24.17
N ASP A 252 8.48 -2.00 23.51
CA ASP A 252 7.34 -1.37 24.17
C ASP A 252 6.41 -2.46 24.73
N MET A 253 6.43 -2.61 26.05
CA MET A 253 5.70 -3.67 26.75
C MET A 253 4.19 -3.53 26.62
N ALA A 254 3.66 -2.31 26.56
CA ALA A 254 2.23 -2.06 26.44
C ALA A 254 1.74 -2.42 25.03
N LEU A 255 2.48 -1.97 24.01
CA LEU A 255 2.19 -2.30 22.62
C LEU A 255 2.33 -3.81 22.36
N SER A 256 3.41 -4.42 22.85
CA SER A 256 3.70 -5.84 22.67
C SER A 256 2.67 -6.74 23.36
N ALA A 257 2.19 -6.35 24.55
CA ALA A 257 1.12 -7.08 25.24
C ALA A 257 -0.18 -7.03 24.44
N TYR A 258 -0.57 -5.85 23.95
CA TYR A 258 -1.78 -5.67 23.15
C TYR A 258 -1.76 -6.50 21.86
N MET A 259 -0.63 -6.50 21.13
CA MET A 259 -0.51 -7.23 19.86
C MET A 259 -0.60 -8.75 20.05
N ARG A 260 0.08 -9.31 21.08
CA ARG A 260 0.03 -10.75 21.38
C ARG A 260 -1.37 -11.25 21.71
N GLU A 261 -2.15 -10.49 22.47
CA GLU A 261 -3.51 -10.90 22.85
C GLU A 261 -4.50 -10.88 21.68
N ARG A 262 -4.23 -10.06 20.65
CA ARG A 262 -5.08 -9.91 19.47
C ARG A 262 -4.67 -10.77 18.28
N GLY A 263 -3.55 -11.49 18.36
CA GLY A 263 -3.00 -12.26 17.24
C GLY A 263 -2.63 -11.38 16.05
N LEU A 264 -2.19 -10.15 16.32
CA LEU A 264 -1.82 -9.13 15.34
C LEU A 264 -0.30 -9.03 15.14
#